data_AF-A0A378AE02-F1
#
_entry.id   AF-A0A378AE02-F1
#
_cell.length_a   1.000
_cell.length_b   1.000
_cell.length_c   1.000
_cell.angle_alpha   90.00
_cell.angle_beta   90.00
_cell.angle_gamma   90.00
#
_symmetry.space_group_name_H-M   'P 1'
#
loop_
_entity.id
_entity.type
_entity.pdbx_description
1 polymer ?
#
loop_
_entity_poly.entity_id
_entity_poly.type
_entity_poly.pdbx_seq_one_letter_code
_entity_poly.pdbx_strand_id
1 'polypeptide(L)'
;MIPVVALVGRPNVGKSTLFNRLTRTRDALVADFPGLTRDRKYGRAEVEGREFICIDTGGIDGTEEGVETRMAEQSLLAIEEADVVLFMVDARAGLMPADIAIAKTPALS
;
A
#
# COMPACT_ATOMS: atom_id res chain seq x y z
N MET A 1 -10.81 -1.51 -17.45
CA MET A 1 -9.56 -1.05 -16.79
C MET A 1 -9.15 -2.15 -15.82
N ILE A 2 -7.86 -2.43 -15.66
CA ILE A 2 -7.39 -3.38 -14.63
C ILE A 2 -7.51 -2.67 -13.27
N PRO A 3 -8.23 -3.22 -12.27
CA PRO A 3 -8.40 -2.57 -10.98
C PRO A 3 -7.07 -2.33 -10.26
N VAL A 4 -6.97 -1.25 -9.51
CA VAL A 4 -5.84 -0.90 -8.66
C VAL A 4 -6.20 -1.12 -7.20
N VAL A 5 -5.37 -1.89 -6.50
CA VAL A 5 -5.53 -2.25 -5.09
C VAL A 5 -4.34 -1.73 -4.29
N ALA A 6 -4.58 -0.76 -3.39
CA ALA A 6 -3.54 -0.23 -2.51
C ALA A 6 -3.49 -0.98 -1.17
N LEU A 7 -2.29 -1.40 -0.76
CA LEU A 7 -2.04 -1.90 0.58
C LEU A 7 -1.67 -0.72 1.49
N VAL A 8 -2.53 -0.44 2.47
CA VAL A 8 -2.38 0.69 3.41
C VAL A 8 -2.30 0.16 4.84
N GLY A 9 -1.52 0.81 5.69
CA GLY A 9 -1.34 0.38 7.08
C GLY A 9 -0.06 0.94 7.67
N ARG A 10 0.04 0.94 9.00
CA ARG A 10 1.25 1.41 9.71
C ARG A 10 2.51 0.60 9.31
N PRO A 11 3.73 1.03 9.68
CA PRO A 11 4.94 0.27 9.36
C PRO A 11 4.89 -1.14 9.93
N ASN A 12 5.54 -2.07 9.23
CA ASN A 12 5.79 -3.44 9.71
C ASN A 12 4.54 -4.33 9.95
N VAL A 13 3.35 -3.96 9.45
CA VAL A 13 2.15 -4.84 9.47
C VAL A 13 2.16 -5.96 8.43
N GLY A 14 3.23 -6.07 7.63
CA GLY A 14 3.38 -7.11 6.61
C GLY A 14 2.90 -6.75 5.21
N LYS A 15 2.70 -5.45 4.90
CA LYS A 15 2.29 -4.97 3.57
C LYS A 15 3.17 -5.52 2.45
N SER A 16 4.49 -5.32 2.52
CA SER A 16 5.43 -5.81 1.51
C SER A 16 5.46 -7.33 1.41
N THR A 17 5.21 -8.05 2.51
CA THR A 17 5.08 -9.51 2.51
C THR A 17 3.85 -9.95 1.71
N LEU A 18 2.69 -9.30 1.94
CA LEU A 18 1.48 -9.59 1.20
C LEU A 18 1.63 -9.20 -0.28
N PHE A 19 2.17 -8.01 -0.55
CA PHE A 19 2.47 -7.55 -1.91
C PHE A 19 3.27 -8.60 -2.68
N ASN A 20 4.43 -9.03 -2.15
CA ASN A 20 5.28 -10.01 -2.81
C ASN A 20 4.58 -11.36 -3.01
N ARG A 21 3.69 -11.74 -2.09
CA ARG A 21 2.91 -12.97 -2.20
C ARG A 21 1.87 -12.90 -3.31
N LEU A 22 1.20 -11.76 -3.46
CA LEU A 22 0.19 -11.52 -4.49
C LEU A 22 0.81 -11.36 -5.88
N THR A 23 1.94 -10.67 -5.98
CA THR A 23 2.61 -10.32 -7.25
C THR A 23 3.71 -11.31 -7.66
N ARG A 24 3.93 -12.33 -6.83
CA ARG A 24 4.91 -13.42 -7.06
C ARG A 24 6.33 -12.95 -7.37
N THR A 25 6.83 -11.86 -6.82
CA THR A 25 8.24 -11.37 -6.85
C THR A 25 8.93 -11.17 -8.22
N ARG A 26 8.53 -11.88 -9.29
CA ARG A 26 9.10 -11.79 -10.65
C ARG A 26 8.37 -10.78 -11.52
N ASP A 27 7.13 -10.44 -11.17
CA ASP A 27 6.26 -9.52 -11.93
C ASP A 27 6.01 -8.19 -11.17
N ALA A 28 6.87 -7.86 -10.20
CA ALA A 28 6.89 -6.53 -9.60
C ALA A 28 7.43 -5.55 -10.66
N LEU A 29 6.53 -4.75 -11.23
CA LEU A 29 6.86 -3.74 -12.21
C LEU A 29 7.40 -2.52 -11.48
N VAL A 30 8.71 -2.29 -11.61
CA VAL A 30 9.30 -1.01 -11.23
C VAL A 30 8.93 0.01 -12.32
N ALA A 31 7.75 0.61 -12.15
CA ALA A 31 7.31 1.87 -12.76
C ALA A 31 7.59 2.11 -14.27
N ASP A 32 7.13 1.20 -15.14
CA ASP A 32 7.07 1.45 -16.60
C ASP A 32 5.67 1.91 -17.10
N PHE A 33 4.71 2.17 -16.19
CA PHE A 33 3.40 2.72 -16.58
C PHE A 33 3.39 4.26 -16.51
N PRO A 34 2.93 4.96 -17.57
CA PRO A 34 2.77 6.41 -17.56
C PRO A 34 1.81 6.86 -16.44
N GLY A 35 2.23 7.81 -15.63
CA GLY A 35 1.42 8.38 -14.53
C GLY A 35 1.74 7.82 -13.14
N LEU A 36 2.66 6.86 -13.00
CA LEU A 36 3.05 6.30 -11.71
C LEU A 36 4.32 6.96 -11.14
N THR A 37 4.33 7.19 -9.82
CA THR A 37 5.52 7.73 -9.12
C THR A 37 6.54 6.63 -8.84
N ARG A 38 7.83 6.92 -9.06
CA ARG A 38 8.96 5.99 -8.85
C ARG A 38 9.10 5.45 -7.42
N ASP A 39 8.50 6.13 -6.45
CA ASP A 39 8.67 5.83 -5.02
C ASP A 39 7.79 4.66 -4.53
N ARG A 40 6.88 4.17 -5.38
CA ARG A 40 5.93 3.09 -5.05
C ARG A 40 6.25 1.81 -5.83
N LYS A 41 6.06 0.67 -5.15
CA LYS A 41 6.17 -0.65 -5.80
C LYS A 41 4.81 -1.03 -6.35
N TYR A 42 4.79 -1.34 -7.63
CA TYR A 42 3.62 -1.82 -8.34
C TYR A 42 3.87 -3.26 -8.75
N GLY A 43 2.84 -4.09 -8.75
CA GLY A 43 2.95 -5.43 -9.28
C GLY A 43 1.62 -5.96 -9.74
N ARG A 44 1.62 -6.71 -10.83
CA ARG A 44 0.43 -7.39 -11.31
C ARG A 44 0.16 -8.60 -10.42
N ALA A 45 -1.07 -8.76 -9.98
CA ALA A 45 -1.51 -9.87 -9.17
C ALA A 45 -2.74 -10.52 -9.79
N GLU A 46 -2.91 -11.82 -9.55
CA GLU A 46 -4.07 -12.58 -9.96
C GLU A 46 -4.56 -13.43 -8.80
N VAL A 47 -5.85 -13.32 -8.47
CA VAL A 47 -6.52 -14.13 -7.47
C VAL A 47 -7.77 -14.72 -8.09
N GLU A 48 -7.88 -16.05 -8.11
CA GLU A 48 -9.04 -16.76 -8.68
C GLU A 48 -9.39 -16.33 -10.12
N GLY A 49 -8.39 -16.12 -10.97
CA GLY A 49 -8.58 -15.67 -12.35
C GLY A 49 -8.91 -14.18 -12.51
N ARG A 50 -8.87 -13.40 -11.43
CA ARG A 50 -9.13 -11.94 -11.45
C ARG A 50 -7.82 -11.19 -11.30
N GLU A 51 -7.47 -10.41 -12.32
CA GLU A 51 -6.27 -9.60 -12.35
C GLU A 51 -6.48 -8.23 -11.73
N PHE A 52 -5.46 -7.72 -11.05
CA PHE A 52 -5.39 -6.36 -10.52
C PHE A 52 -3.95 -5.89 -10.41
N ILE A 53 -3.75 -4.57 -10.28
CA ILE A 53 -2.46 -3.97 -9.92
C ILE A 53 -2.44 -3.78 -8.42
N CYS A 54 -1.45 -4.36 -7.74
CA CYS A 54 -1.22 -4.13 -6.31
C CYS A 54 -0.22 -2.98 -6.15
N ILE A 55 -0.45 -2.10 -5.15
CA ILE A 55 0.47 -1.03 -4.75
C ILE A 55 0.94 -1.27 -3.31
N ASP A 56 2.25 -1.19 -3.06
CA ASP A 56 2.81 -1.14 -1.71
C ASP A 56 3.23 0.29 -1.34
N THR A 57 2.62 0.81 -0.27
CA THR A 57 2.85 2.16 0.29
C THR A 57 4.01 2.24 1.27
N GLY A 58 4.66 1.10 1.59
CA GLY A 58 5.70 1.01 2.62
C GLY A 58 7.12 1.32 2.17
N GLY A 59 7.34 1.80 0.94
CA GLY A 59 8.63 1.77 0.26
C GLY A 59 9.64 2.89 0.55
N ILE A 60 9.33 3.87 1.40
CA ILE A 60 10.31 4.90 1.78
C ILE A 60 10.90 4.51 3.14
N ASP A 61 12.18 4.18 3.15
CA ASP A 61 12.94 3.83 4.35
C ASP A 61 12.70 4.87 5.44
N GLY A 62 12.06 4.44 6.53
CA GLY A 62 11.62 5.27 7.66
C GLY A 62 12.76 5.79 8.54
N THR A 63 13.86 6.21 7.95
CA THR A 63 15.06 6.71 8.64
C THR A 63 15.03 8.21 8.93
N GLU A 64 13.96 8.93 8.58
CA GLU A 64 13.85 10.36 8.84
C GLU A 64 12.82 10.70 9.91
N GLU A 65 13.17 11.64 10.79
CA GLU A 65 12.25 12.31 11.72
C GLU A 65 11.00 12.82 10.97
N GLY A 66 9.80 12.58 11.51
CA GLY A 66 8.54 12.97 10.87
C GLY A 66 7.81 11.85 10.09
N VAL A 67 8.07 10.58 10.44
CA VAL A 67 7.46 9.39 9.82
C VAL A 67 5.94 9.48 9.74
N GLU A 68 5.24 9.91 10.80
CA GLU A 68 3.77 9.93 10.81
C GLU A 68 3.14 10.83 9.74
N THR A 69 3.65 12.05 9.54
CA THR A 69 3.10 13.00 8.56
C THR A 69 3.32 12.50 7.12
N ARG A 70 4.53 12.04 6.81
CA ARG A 70 4.84 11.47 5.48
C ARG A 70 4.06 10.18 5.22
N MET A 71 3.80 9.39 6.25
CA MET A 71 2.99 8.18 6.13
C MET A 71 1.53 8.48 5.79
N ALA A 72 0.96 9.52 6.40
CA ALA A 72 -0.38 9.97 6.06
C ALA A 72 -0.46 10.45 4.61
N GLU A 73 0.51 11.24 4.15
CA GLU A 73 0.61 11.72 2.76
C GLU A 73 0.75 10.56 1.75
N GLN A 74 1.63 9.59 2.02
CA GLN A 74 1.80 8.41 1.16
C GLN A 74 0.54 7.55 1.13
N SER A 75 -0.14 7.41 2.26
CA SER A 75 -1.43 6.70 2.32
C SER A 75 -2.47 7.44 1.48
N LEU A 76 -2.61 8.76 1.62
CA LEU A 76 -3.54 9.59 0.84
C LEU A 76 -3.35 9.42 -0.67
N LEU A 77 -2.12 9.56 -1.16
CA LEU A 77 -1.83 9.43 -2.60
C LEU A 77 -2.15 8.02 -3.14
N ALA A 78 -1.87 6.99 -2.35
CA ALA A 78 -2.19 5.62 -2.75
C ALA A 78 -3.69 5.35 -2.75
N ILE A 79 -4.44 6.01 -1.86
CA ILE A 79 -5.90 5.92 -1.83
C ILE A 79 -6.51 6.63 -3.03
N GLU A 80 -6.00 7.81 -3.40
CA GLU A 80 -6.48 8.56 -4.57
C GLU A 80 -6.31 7.78 -5.89
N GLU A 81 -5.26 6.97 -6.00
CA GLU A 81 -4.97 6.16 -7.19
C GLU A 81 -5.67 4.79 -7.20
N ALA A 82 -6.21 4.35 -6.06
CA ALA A 82 -6.74 3.01 -5.92
C ALA A 82 -8.26 2.93 -6.17
N ASP A 83 -8.68 1.91 -6.89
CA ASP A 83 -10.09 1.51 -6.94
C ASP A 83 -10.53 0.86 -5.62
N VAL A 84 -9.61 0.17 -4.94
CA VAL A 84 -9.85 -0.53 -3.67
C VAL A 84 -8.67 -0.35 -2.73
N VAL A 85 -8.96 -0.07 -1.46
CA VAL A 85 -7.94 -0.04 -0.41
C VAL A 85 -8.06 -1.26 0.49
N LEU A 86 -6.94 -1.97 0.68
CA LEU A 86 -6.78 -3.01 1.69
C LEU A 86 -6.02 -2.45 2.89
N PHE A 87 -6.78 -2.09 3.93
CA PHE A 87 -6.22 -1.60 5.17
C PHE A 87 -5.76 -2.77 6.07
N MET A 88 -4.45 -2.88 6.28
CA MET A 88 -3.80 -3.96 7.00
C MET A 88 -3.40 -3.55 8.43
N VAL A 89 -3.70 -4.43 9.38
CA VAL A 89 -3.31 -4.32 10.79
C VAL A 89 -2.58 -5.58 11.26
N ASP A 90 -1.72 -5.46 12.27
CA ASP A 90 -1.04 -6.61 12.87
C ASP A 90 -1.82 -7.13 14.09
N ALA A 91 -2.45 -8.30 13.93
CA ALA A 91 -3.24 -8.93 14.98
C ALA A 91 -2.45 -9.25 16.26
N ARG A 92 -1.13 -9.44 16.17
CA ARG A 92 -0.29 -9.74 17.35
C ARG A 92 -0.06 -8.51 18.22
N ALA A 93 0.03 -7.35 17.59
CA ALA A 93 0.20 -6.07 18.27
C ALA A 93 -1.15 -5.50 18.76
N GLY A 94 -2.26 -5.94 18.16
CA GLY A 94 -3.57 -5.32 18.37
C GLY A 94 -3.69 -3.99 17.64
N LEU A 95 -4.78 -3.26 17.92
CA LEU A 95 -5.01 -1.94 17.34
C LEU A 95 -4.10 -0.90 17.99
N MET A 96 -3.32 -0.20 17.16
CA MET A 96 -2.44 0.89 17.59
C MET A 96 -3.06 2.27 17.27
N PRO A 97 -2.67 3.34 17.99
CA PRO A 97 -3.10 4.70 17.66
C PRO A 97 -2.84 5.10 16.20
N ALA A 98 -1.71 4.65 15.62
CA ALA A 98 -1.39 4.88 14.22
C ALA A 98 -2.39 4.22 13.25
N ASP A 99 -2.96 3.05 13.60
CA ASP A 99 -3.98 2.40 12.78
C ASP A 99 -5.26 3.26 12.78
N ILE A 100 -5.64 3.81 13.93
CA ILE A 100 -6.81 4.70 14.06
C ILE A 100 -6.58 6.01 13.31
N ALA A 101 -5.38 6.58 13.39
CA ALA A 101 -5.03 7.82 12.68
C ALA A 101 -5.15 7.63 11.15
N ILE A 102 -4.60 6.54 10.61
CA ILE A 102 -4.71 6.21 9.20
C ILE A 102 -6.18 6.00 8.81
N ALA A 103 -6.94 5.20 9.57
CA ALA A 103 -8.35 4.91 9.27
C ALA A 103 -9.26 6.15 9.28
N LYS A 104 -8.90 7.21 10.01
CA LYS A 104 -9.64 8.48 10.06
C LYS A 104 -9.26 9.46 8.95
N THR A 105 -8.33 9.08 8.08
CA THR A 105 -7.97 9.89 6.92
C THR A 105 -9.20 10.05 6.03
N PRO A 106 -9.56 11.28 5.57
CA PRO A 106 -10.79 11.53 4.82
C PRO A 106 -10.97 10.68 3.55
N ALA A 107 -9.86 10.19 2.99
CA ALA A 107 -9.88 9.33 1.82
C ALA A 107 -10.34 7.88 2.12
N LEU A 108 -10.40 7.47 3.40
CA LEU A 108 -10.88 6.16 3.86
C LEU A 108 -12.25 6.19 4.56
N SER A 109 -12.84 7.39 4.72
CA SER A 109 -14.10 7.61 5.46
C SER A 109 -15.33 7.71 4.58
#